data_AF-A0A359D6L7-F1
#
_entry.id   AF-A0A359D6L7-F1
#
_cell.length_a   1.000
_cell.length_b   1.000
_cell.length_c   1.000
_cell.angle_alpha   90.00
_cell.angle_beta   90.00
_cell.angle_gamma   90.00
#
_symmetry.space_group_name_H-M   'P 1'
#
loop_
_entity.id
_entity.type
_entity.pdbx_description
1 polymer ?
#
loop_
_entity_poly.entity_id
_entity_poly.type
_entity_poly.pdbx_seq_one_letter_code
_entity_poly.pdbx_strand_id
1 'polypeptide(L)'
;MKKLKLVMIGNGMAGVRTLEELLKLAPDLYEITVFGAEPHPNYNRILLSPVLAGEQTFEEIILNDLNWYAENNIQLMLNRKVVSIDRKKRIVTADDGSSAEYDRLLIATGSNPFVLPIPGNKLKGVIGYRDVADTQTMIDTAKTHSHAVVIGGGLLGLEAANGLKMRGMDVTVVHLSDWLLERQLDKTAGKLLQTALEARGIHFRLNEQTEELMDNGEGRVCAVQFKSGDVIPADLVVMAAGIRPNTELAEKAGIPCNRGILVNDTMQTYDPRVYSIGECANHRGIAYGLVAPLFEQAKVCANHLAQLGFARYQGSVTSTKLKVTGIDLFSAGDFMGSEGTETITLSDPIGGVYKKLVVKNDILVGACLYGDTADGGWYFRQVKENANISEIRDHLMFGENALGDVGHQGQSSTANMPDSMEVCGCNGVCKGTIVKAIQENGLFSVDEVKKHTKAASSCGSCAGLVEQILISTVGGAADVKPKSEKAICGCSELNHGQIRKAIREQHLTSMAQTMEFLNWSTPNGCATCRPALNYYLISTWPGEAKDDPQSRLINERAHANIQKDGTYSVVPRMWGGVTNPSELRRIADVADKYNVPMVKVTGGQRIDLLGIKKEDL
;
A
#
# COMPACT_ATOMS: atom_id res chain seq x y z
N MET A 1 43.78 -0.61 8.92
CA MET A 1 43.41 -1.92 9.51
C MET A 1 42.77 -2.77 8.42
N LYS A 2 42.96 -4.10 8.45
CA LYS A 2 42.27 -5.01 7.51
C LYS A 2 40.77 -4.99 7.84
N LYS A 3 39.91 -4.74 6.84
CA LYS A 3 38.44 -4.81 7.02
C LYS A 3 38.04 -6.24 7.42
N LEU A 4 37.02 -6.38 8.25
CA LEU A 4 36.45 -7.69 8.60
C LEU A 4 35.65 -8.23 7.41
N LYS A 5 35.56 -9.54 7.24
CA LYS A 5 34.73 -10.13 6.18
C LYS A 5 33.30 -10.33 6.66
N LEU A 6 32.32 -9.71 5.99
CA LEU A 6 30.90 -9.95 6.19
C LEU A 6 30.31 -10.66 4.97
N VAL A 7 29.77 -11.85 5.19
CA VAL A 7 29.03 -12.58 4.16
C VAL A 7 27.54 -12.49 4.46
N MET A 8 26.73 -12.14 3.47
CA MET A 8 25.28 -12.17 3.53
C MET A 8 24.73 -13.24 2.59
N ILE A 9 23.85 -14.10 3.11
CA ILE A 9 23.13 -15.12 2.35
C ILE A 9 21.68 -14.67 2.17
N GLY A 10 21.30 -14.37 0.94
CA GLY A 10 19.96 -13.90 0.57
C GLY A 10 19.94 -12.40 0.24
N ASN A 11 19.75 -12.10 -1.05
CA ASN A 11 19.71 -10.73 -1.59
C ASN A 11 18.31 -10.08 -1.51
N GLY A 12 17.58 -10.33 -0.42
CA GLY A 12 16.23 -9.81 -0.22
C GLY A 12 16.19 -8.49 0.56
N MET A 13 15.00 -7.89 0.62
CA MET A 13 14.75 -6.58 1.25
C MET A 13 15.31 -6.48 2.68
N ALA A 14 15.15 -7.52 3.51
CA ALA A 14 15.59 -7.49 4.90
C ALA A 14 17.13 -7.51 5.02
N GLY A 15 17.80 -8.33 4.21
CA GLY A 15 19.26 -8.45 4.17
C GLY A 15 19.90 -7.14 3.74
N VAL A 16 19.47 -6.63 2.58
CA VAL A 16 20.01 -5.38 2.04
C VAL A 16 19.67 -4.19 2.93
N ARG A 17 18.50 -4.16 3.57
CA ARG A 17 18.21 -3.13 4.59
C ARG A 17 19.20 -3.18 5.75
N THR A 18 19.65 -4.35 6.16
CA THR A 18 20.69 -4.48 7.19
C THR A 18 22.01 -3.87 6.73
N LEU A 19 22.39 -4.07 5.45
CA LEU A 19 23.57 -3.46 4.87
C LEU A 19 23.43 -1.93 4.74
N GLU A 20 22.27 -1.43 4.31
CA GLU A 20 22.00 0.01 4.24
C GLU A 20 22.17 0.70 5.61
N GLU A 21 21.64 0.11 6.68
CA GLU A 21 21.82 0.67 8.02
C GLU A 21 23.26 0.49 8.54
N LEU A 22 23.91 -0.64 8.23
CA LEU A 22 25.30 -0.89 8.63
C LEU A 22 26.26 0.11 7.99
N LEU A 23 26.09 0.41 6.70
CA LEU A 23 26.94 1.35 5.98
C LEU A 23 26.80 2.79 6.49
N LYS A 24 25.64 3.17 7.04
CA LYS A 24 25.47 4.47 7.71
C LYS A 24 26.23 4.53 9.04
N LEU A 25 26.27 3.41 9.78
CA LEU A 25 26.88 3.35 11.11
C LEU A 25 28.39 3.11 11.06
N ALA A 26 28.86 2.30 10.10
CA ALA A 26 30.23 1.82 10.01
C ALA A 26 30.63 1.54 8.54
N PRO A 27 30.76 2.58 7.68
CA PRO A 27 30.98 2.42 6.23
C PRO A 27 32.25 1.64 5.87
N ASP A 28 33.28 1.70 6.72
CA ASP A 28 34.60 1.13 6.44
C ASP A 28 34.95 -0.12 7.24
N LEU A 29 34.01 -0.68 8.01
CA LEU A 29 34.32 -1.80 8.91
C LEU A 29 34.46 -3.15 8.18
N TYR A 30 33.70 -3.36 7.10
CA TYR A 30 33.58 -4.65 6.44
C TYR A 30 33.96 -4.64 4.95
N GLU A 31 34.55 -5.75 4.51
CA GLU A 31 34.51 -6.23 3.13
C GLU A 31 33.27 -7.14 3.00
N ILE A 32 32.34 -6.78 2.11
CA ILE A 32 30.99 -7.37 2.08
C ILE A 32 30.82 -8.22 0.81
N THR A 33 30.45 -9.48 1.00
CA THR A 33 30.03 -10.38 -0.09
C THR A 33 28.57 -10.79 0.11
N VAL A 34 27.76 -10.69 -0.94
CA VAL A 34 26.33 -11.02 -0.94
C VAL A 34 26.07 -12.15 -1.92
N PHE A 35 25.47 -13.24 -1.44
CA PHE A 35 24.98 -14.32 -2.30
C PHE A 35 23.47 -14.19 -2.55
N GLY A 36 23.08 -14.12 -3.82
CA GLY A 36 21.69 -14.11 -4.28
C GLY A 36 21.40 -15.32 -5.15
N ALA A 37 20.36 -16.09 -4.81
CA ALA A 37 19.92 -17.21 -5.63
C ALA A 37 19.25 -16.76 -6.94
N GLU A 38 18.62 -15.58 -6.94
CA GLU A 38 17.93 -15.01 -8.08
C GLU A 38 18.91 -14.27 -9.03
N PRO A 39 18.57 -14.11 -10.33
CA PRO A 39 19.39 -13.40 -11.31
C PRO A 39 19.28 -11.87 -11.21
N HIS A 40 18.65 -11.34 -10.17
CA HIS A 40 18.26 -9.94 -10.08
C HIS A 40 18.89 -9.22 -8.87
N PRO A 41 19.13 -7.90 -8.97
CA PRO A 41 19.45 -7.09 -7.80
C PRO A 41 18.26 -7.03 -6.83
N ASN A 42 18.45 -6.41 -5.65
CA ASN A 42 17.39 -6.31 -4.65
C ASN A 42 16.22 -5.45 -5.16
N TYR A 43 15.02 -6.01 -5.04
CA TYR A 43 13.78 -5.40 -5.48
C TYR A 43 12.70 -5.55 -4.41
N ASN A 44 11.64 -4.76 -4.54
CA ASN A 44 10.54 -4.72 -3.62
C ASN A 44 9.54 -5.82 -3.93
N ARG A 45 9.66 -6.95 -3.22
CA ARG A 45 8.80 -8.12 -3.39
C ARG A 45 7.32 -7.85 -3.09
N ILE A 46 6.99 -6.83 -2.30
CA ILE A 46 5.59 -6.45 -2.04
C ILE A 46 4.92 -5.95 -3.32
N LEU A 47 5.68 -5.34 -4.24
CA LEU A 47 5.16 -4.72 -5.45
C LEU A 47 5.06 -5.68 -6.64
N LEU A 48 5.33 -6.98 -6.45
CA LEU A 48 5.07 -7.98 -7.48
C LEU A 48 3.59 -8.06 -7.86
N SER A 49 2.67 -7.78 -6.93
CA SER A 49 1.22 -7.77 -7.18
C SER A 49 0.80 -6.67 -8.18
N PRO A 50 1.21 -5.40 -8.00
CA PRO A 50 1.08 -4.38 -9.05
C PRO A 50 1.73 -4.75 -10.40
N VAL A 51 2.89 -5.41 -10.39
CA VAL A 51 3.53 -5.88 -11.64
C VAL A 51 2.66 -6.94 -12.33
N LEU A 52 2.13 -7.90 -11.58
CA LEU A 52 1.18 -8.89 -12.10
C LEU A 52 -0.06 -8.22 -12.69
N ALA A 53 -0.61 -7.22 -12.01
CA ALA A 53 -1.76 -6.43 -12.48
C ALA A 53 -1.44 -5.55 -13.71
N GLY A 54 -0.16 -5.32 -14.02
CA GLY A 54 0.27 -4.44 -15.11
C GLY A 54 0.25 -2.96 -14.75
N GLU A 55 0.18 -2.64 -13.46
CA GLU A 55 0.21 -1.27 -12.93
C GLU A 55 1.66 -0.74 -12.79
N GLN A 56 2.64 -1.64 -12.68
CA GLN A 56 4.07 -1.32 -12.57
C GLN A 56 4.93 -2.26 -13.41
N THR A 57 6.16 -1.83 -13.73
CA THR A 57 7.19 -2.72 -14.33
C THR A 57 8.14 -3.28 -13.27
N PHE A 58 8.92 -4.29 -13.64
CA PHE A 58 9.93 -4.86 -12.74
C PHE A 58 11.02 -3.82 -12.39
N GLU A 59 11.42 -3.00 -13.35
CA GLU A 59 12.45 -1.98 -13.20
C GLU A 59 12.03 -0.92 -12.17
N GLU A 60 10.74 -0.56 -12.14
CA GLU A 60 10.16 0.41 -11.20
C GLU A 60 10.18 -0.07 -9.75
N ILE A 61 10.32 -1.39 -9.52
CA ILE A 61 10.30 -1.98 -8.18
C ILE A 61 11.71 -2.36 -7.69
N ILE A 62 12.77 -2.07 -8.45
CA ILE A 62 14.16 -2.23 -8.01
C ILE A 62 14.46 -1.24 -6.89
N LEU A 63 15.00 -1.73 -5.76
CA LEU A 63 15.31 -0.91 -4.57
C LEU A 63 16.77 -0.45 -4.56
N ASN A 64 17.66 -1.36 -4.93
CA ASN A 64 19.09 -1.11 -5.01
C ASN A 64 19.56 -1.73 -6.32
N ASP A 65 19.88 -0.89 -7.30
CA ASP A 65 20.39 -1.34 -8.60
C ASP A 65 21.81 -1.89 -8.50
N LEU A 66 22.36 -2.42 -9.59
CA LEU A 66 23.71 -2.98 -9.61
C LEU A 66 24.79 -1.92 -9.30
N ASN A 67 24.55 -0.66 -9.66
CA ASN A 67 25.48 0.43 -9.39
C ASN A 67 25.59 0.70 -7.89
N TRP A 68 24.49 0.63 -7.14
CA TRP A 68 24.50 0.80 -5.69
C TRP A 68 25.46 -0.20 -5.01
N TYR A 69 25.50 -1.46 -5.44
CA TYR A 69 26.45 -2.44 -4.88
C TYR A 69 27.89 -2.07 -5.21
N ALA A 70 28.16 -1.67 -6.46
CA ALA A 70 29.50 -1.27 -6.90
C ALA A 70 30.00 -0.02 -6.14
N GLU A 71 29.16 1.01 -6.01
CA GLU A 71 29.47 2.26 -5.30
C GLU A 71 29.77 2.02 -3.81
N ASN A 72 29.13 1.02 -3.19
CA ASN A 72 29.34 0.65 -1.79
C ASN A 72 30.41 -0.44 -1.61
N ASN A 73 31.15 -0.81 -2.67
CA ASN A 73 32.17 -1.86 -2.66
C ASN A 73 31.64 -3.22 -2.14
N ILE A 74 30.40 -3.55 -2.49
CA ILE A 74 29.77 -4.83 -2.15
C ILE A 74 29.95 -5.79 -3.32
N GLN A 75 30.55 -6.95 -3.05
CA GLN A 75 30.63 -8.03 -4.02
C GLN A 75 29.30 -8.80 -4.07
N LEU A 76 28.46 -8.48 -5.06
CA LEU A 76 27.20 -9.19 -5.31
C LEU A 76 27.40 -10.39 -6.23
N MET A 77 27.01 -11.58 -5.77
CA MET A 77 27.06 -12.85 -6.49
C MET A 77 25.64 -13.33 -6.80
N LEU A 78 25.15 -13.03 -8.01
CA LEU A 78 23.81 -13.42 -8.50
C LEU A 78 23.82 -14.82 -9.12
N ASN A 79 22.66 -15.50 -9.13
CA ASN A 79 22.55 -16.91 -9.53
C ASN A 79 23.48 -17.84 -8.75
N ARG A 80 23.66 -17.58 -7.46
CA ARG A 80 24.52 -18.34 -6.56
C ARG A 80 23.75 -18.73 -5.30
N LYS A 81 23.11 -19.89 -5.33
CA LYS A 81 22.39 -20.39 -4.16
C LYS A 81 23.39 -21.00 -3.20
N VAL A 82 23.49 -20.46 -1.99
CA VAL A 82 24.34 -21.07 -0.94
C VAL A 82 23.75 -22.42 -0.52
N VAL A 83 24.58 -23.47 -0.59
CA VAL A 83 24.20 -24.85 -0.28
C VAL A 83 24.88 -25.40 0.96
N SER A 84 25.97 -24.77 1.41
CA SER A 84 26.68 -25.19 2.63
C SER A 84 27.28 -24.02 3.41
N ILE A 85 27.32 -24.18 4.74
CA ILE A 85 28.05 -23.31 5.67
C ILE A 85 28.97 -24.20 6.51
N ASP A 86 30.28 -24.07 6.32
CA ASP A 86 31.27 -24.66 7.24
C ASP A 86 31.58 -23.65 8.35
N ARG A 87 31.00 -23.85 9.52
CA ARG A 87 31.18 -22.94 10.68
C ARG A 87 32.55 -23.03 11.32
N LYS A 88 33.25 -24.16 11.19
CA LYS A 88 34.60 -24.31 11.76
C LYS A 88 35.61 -23.54 10.91
N LYS A 89 35.54 -23.69 9.59
CA LYS A 89 36.38 -22.95 8.63
C LYS A 89 35.89 -21.53 8.36
N ARG A 90 34.64 -21.24 8.71
CA ARG A 90 33.93 -19.97 8.45
C ARG A 90 33.86 -19.66 6.95
N ILE A 91 33.38 -20.64 6.19
CA ILE A 91 33.23 -20.53 4.74
C ILE A 91 31.78 -20.85 4.37
N VAL A 92 31.23 -20.06 3.44
CA VAL A 92 29.99 -20.41 2.73
C VAL A 92 30.33 -20.91 1.33
N THR A 93 29.57 -21.87 0.81
CA THR A 93 29.75 -22.38 -0.57
C THR A 93 28.42 -22.38 -1.30
N ALA A 94 28.43 -21.85 -2.52
CA ALA A 94 27.31 -21.89 -3.46
C ALA A 94 27.27 -23.19 -4.28
N ASP A 95 26.14 -23.40 -4.94
CA ASP A 95 25.87 -24.53 -5.82
C ASP A 95 26.83 -24.65 -7.02
N ASP A 96 27.35 -23.53 -7.52
CA ASP A 96 28.38 -23.51 -8.57
C ASP A 96 29.81 -23.74 -8.06
N GLY A 97 29.99 -23.92 -6.74
CA GLY A 97 31.29 -24.07 -6.09
C GLY A 97 31.99 -22.78 -5.70
N SER A 98 31.44 -21.60 -6.05
CA SER A 98 31.95 -20.33 -5.54
C SER A 98 31.83 -20.28 -4.00
N SER A 99 32.79 -19.65 -3.34
CA SER A 99 32.84 -19.62 -1.88
C SER A 99 33.41 -18.31 -1.34
N ALA A 100 33.05 -18.00 -0.09
CA ALA A 100 33.55 -16.83 0.62
C ALA A 100 33.81 -17.16 2.09
N GLU A 101 34.95 -16.71 2.60
CA GLU A 101 35.27 -16.73 4.04
C GLU A 101 34.58 -15.58 4.76
N TYR A 102 34.24 -15.78 6.04
CA TYR A 102 33.60 -14.75 6.85
C TYR A 102 34.18 -14.61 8.27
N ASP A 103 34.18 -13.38 8.76
CA ASP A 103 34.30 -13.07 10.20
C ASP A 103 32.91 -12.91 10.85
N ARG A 104 31.94 -12.48 10.05
CA ARG A 104 30.51 -12.38 10.38
C ARG A 104 29.66 -12.92 9.24
N LEU A 105 28.63 -13.68 9.59
CA LEU A 105 27.67 -14.24 8.64
C LEU A 105 26.27 -13.70 8.94
N LEU A 106 25.57 -13.23 7.91
CA LEU A 106 24.18 -12.81 7.98
C LEU A 106 23.32 -13.75 7.13
N ILE A 107 22.43 -14.51 7.76
CA ILE A 107 21.46 -15.37 7.08
C ILE A 107 20.14 -14.62 6.92
N ALA A 108 19.82 -14.22 5.69
CA ALA A 108 18.63 -13.48 5.30
C ALA A 108 17.86 -14.24 4.18
N THR A 109 17.74 -15.56 4.33
CA THR A 109 17.20 -16.49 3.31
C THR A 109 15.69 -16.40 3.11
N GLY A 110 14.99 -15.62 3.94
CA GLY A 110 13.56 -15.37 3.82
C GLY A 110 12.72 -16.64 4.00
N SER A 111 11.73 -16.82 3.14
CA SER A 111 10.79 -17.94 3.18
C SER A 111 10.49 -18.48 1.79
N ASN A 112 9.96 -19.70 1.75
CA ASN A 112 9.46 -20.36 0.54
C ASN A 112 7.93 -20.49 0.60
N PRO A 113 7.21 -20.46 -0.54
CA PRO A 113 5.80 -20.80 -0.60
C PRO A 113 5.52 -22.18 0.00
N PHE A 114 4.41 -22.29 0.72
CA PHE A 114 3.91 -23.58 1.13
C PHE A 114 3.07 -24.19 0.00
N VAL A 115 3.65 -25.18 -0.68
CA VAL A 115 2.94 -25.99 -1.68
C VAL A 115 2.21 -27.12 -0.96
N LEU A 116 0.89 -27.25 -1.20
CA LEU A 116 0.08 -28.30 -0.59
C LEU A 116 0.57 -29.69 -1.03
N PRO A 117 0.71 -30.66 -0.12
CA PRO A 117 1.16 -32.01 -0.44
C PRO A 117 0.02 -32.87 -1.00
N ILE A 118 -0.56 -32.45 -2.12
CA ILE A 118 -1.66 -33.13 -2.82
C ILE A 118 -1.20 -33.72 -4.17
N PRO A 119 -1.86 -34.75 -4.70
CA PRO A 119 -1.58 -35.26 -6.05
C PRO A 119 -1.65 -34.15 -7.09
N GLY A 120 -0.75 -34.21 -8.07
CA GLY A 120 -0.65 -33.22 -9.14
C GLY A 120 0.03 -31.89 -8.77
N ASN A 121 0.50 -31.71 -7.53
CA ASN A 121 1.17 -30.46 -7.10
C ASN A 121 2.51 -30.14 -7.78
N LYS A 122 3.01 -31.02 -8.66
CA LYS A 122 4.21 -30.83 -9.49
C LYS A 122 3.90 -30.70 -10.98
N LEU A 123 2.62 -30.69 -11.37
CA LEU A 123 2.22 -30.52 -12.77
C LEU A 123 2.64 -29.15 -13.28
N LYS A 124 2.89 -29.07 -14.60
CA LYS A 124 3.11 -27.78 -15.25
C LYS A 124 1.86 -26.91 -15.08
N GLY A 125 2.06 -25.62 -14.78
CA GLY A 125 0.96 -24.70 -14.46
C GLY A 125 0.58 -24.67 -12.97
N VAL A 126 1.20 -25.49 -12.11
CA VAL A 126 1.07 -25.37 -10.66
C VAL A 126 2.29 -24.65 -10.12
N ILE A 127 2.10 -23.47 -9.55
CA ILE A 127 3.20 -22.61 -9.09
C ILE A 127 2.92 -22.02 -7.71
N GLY A 128 3.98 -21.57 -7.04
CA GLY A 128 3.85 -20.66 -5.91
C GLY A 128 3.66 -19.21 -6.41
N TYR A 129 3.64 -18.28 -5.47
CA TYR A 129 3.79 -16.87 -5.79
C TYR A 129 4.72 -16.21 -4.80
N ARG A 130 5.94 -15.91 -5.22
CA ARG A 130 6.97 -15.39 -4.32
C ARG A 130 7.97 -14.50 -5.01
N ASP A 131 8.47 -14.87 -6.19
CA ASP A 131 9.52 -14.13 -6.87
C ASP A 131 9.09 -13.64 -8.27
N VAL A 132 10.01 -12.97 -8.96
CA VAL A 132 9.77 -12.41 -10.29
C VAL A 132 9.49 -13.51 -11.32
N ALA A 133 10.11 -14.69 -11.17
CA ALA A 133 9.91 -15.80 -12.09
C ALA A 133 8.49 -16.37 -11.95
N ASP A 134 7.95 -16.45 -10.73
CA ASP A 134 6.54 -16.78 -10.49
C ASP A 134 5.61 -15.76 -11.17
N THR A 135 5.87 -14.45 -10.96
CA THR A 135 5.09 -13.37 -11.58
C THR A 135 5.10 -13.45 -13.10
N GLN A 136 6.28 -13.66 -13.69
CA GLN A 136 6.43 -13.76 -15.14
C GLN A 136 5.70 -15.00 -15.68
N THR A 137 5.78 -16.13 -14.97
CA THR A 137 5.07 -17.36 -15.32
C THR A 137 3.56 -17.14 -15.33
N MET A 138 3.01 -16.41 -14.35
CA MET A 138 1.60 -16.04 -14.32
C MET A 138 1.22 -15.15 -15.52
N ILE A 139 2.01 -14.10 -15.79
CA ILE A 139 1.78 -13.19 -16.91
C ILE A 139 1.79 -13.94 -18.25
N ASP A 140 2.75 -14.84 -18.45
CA ASP A 140 2.87 -15.59 -19.70
C ASP A 140 1.78 -16.64 -19.87
N THR A 141 1.36 -17.27 -18.77
CA THR A 141 0.24 -18.22 -18.80
C THR A 141 -1.07 -17.51 -19.14
N ALA A 142 -1.31 -16.33 -18.56
CA ALA A 142 -2.50 -15.53 -18.84
C ALA A 142 -2.64 -15.06 -20.30
N LYS A 143 -1.55 -15.03 -21.08
CA LYS A 143 -1.59 -14.71 -22.53
C LYS A 143 -2.18 -15.84 -23.38
N THR A 144 -2.13 -17.07 -22.88
CA THR A 144 -2.39 -18.28 -23.69
C THR A 144 -3.48 -19.18 -23.11
N HIS A 145 -3.87 -18.97 -21.85
CA HIS A 145 -4.84 -19.76 -21.13
C HIS A 145 -5.84 -18.86 -20.39
N SER A 146 -6.99 -19.43 -20.00
CA SER A 146 -8.12 -18.64 -19.54
C SER A 146 -8.50 -18.90 -18.09
N HIS A 147 -8.25 -20.08 -17.52
CA HIS A 147 -8.78 -20.44 -16.19
C HIS A 147 -7.67 -20.49 -15.14
N ALA A 148 -7.78 -19.67 -14.10
CA ALA A 148 -6.88 -19.69 -12.96
C ALA A 148 -7.62 -20.09 -11.67
N VAL A 149 -7.00 -20.97 -10.89
CA VAL A 149 -7.43 -21.28 -9.52
C VAL A 149 -6.36 -20.83 -8.55
N VAL A 150 -6.72 -19.94 -7.63
CA VAL A 150 -5.83 -19.48 -6.55
C VAL A 150 -6.22 -20.19 -5.27
N ILE A 151 -5.30 -20.99 -4.72
CA ILE A 151 -5.52 -21.72 -3.47
C ILE A 151 -4.99 -20.88 -2.30
N GLY A 152 -5.92 -20.27 -1.57
CA GLY A 152 -5.67 -19.44 -0.38
C GLY A 152 -6.31 -18.06 -0.49
N GLY A 153 -7.28 -17.77 0.39
CA GLY A 153 -7.96 -16.47 0.53
C GLY A 153 -7.20 -15.45 1.38
N GLY A 154 -5.87 -15.57 1.45
CA GLY A 154 -4.95 -14.65 2.14
C GLY A 154 -4.59 -13.43 1.29
N LEU A 155 -3.86 -12.45 1.85
CA LEU A 155 -3.51 -11.20 1.16
C LEU A 155 -2.91 -11.45 -0.22
N LEU A 156 -1.88 -12.28 -0.27
CA LEU A 156 -1.14 -12.57 -1.50
C LEU A 156 -1.99 -13.34 -2.52
N GLY A 157 -2.88 -14.22 -2.05
CA GLY A 157 -3.80 -14.95 -2.93
C GLY A 157 -4.84 -14.03 -3.55
N LEU A 158 -5.41 -13.12 -2.77
CA LEU A 158 -6.37 -12.13 -3.29
C LEU A 158 -5.72 -11.12 -4.24
N GLU A 159 -4.49 -10.70 -3.94
CA GLU A 159 -3.70 -9.85 -4.84
C GLU A 159 -3.35 -10.58 -6.15
N ALA A 160 -2.96 -11.86 -6.09
CA ALA A 160 -2.74 -12.69 -7.28
C ALA A 160 -4.02 -12.85 -8.11
N ALA A 161 -5.14 -13.14 -7.44
CA ALA A 161 -6.43 -13.30 -8.10
C ALA A 161 -6.86 -12.02 -8.84
N ASN A 162 -6.71 -10.86 -8.19
CA ASN A 162 -6.98 -9.57 -8.83
C ASN A 162 -6.04 -9.32 -10.02
N GLY A 163 -4.73 -9.58 -9.86
CA GLY A 163 -3.75 -9.41 -10.94
C GLY A 163 -4.07 -10.28 -12.16
N LEU A 164 -4.38 -11.56 -11.95
CA LEU A 164 -4.77 -12.49 -13.02
C LEU A 164 -6.10 -12.09 -13.68
N LYS A 165 -7.07 -11.60 -12.88
CA LYS A 165 -8.34 -11.09 -13.41
C LYS A 165 -8.14 -9.87 -14.32
N MET A 166 -7.26 -8.94 -13.93
CA MET A 166 -6.88 -7.78 -14.75
C MET A 166 -6.15 -8.18 -16.05
N ARG A 167 -5.52 -9.37 -16.07
CA ARG A 167 -4.93 -9.96 -17.28
C ARG A 167 -5.94 -10.73 -18.15
N GLY A 168 -7.21 -10.76 -17.77
CA GLY A 168 -8.29 -11.36 -18.56
C GLY A 168 -8.58 -12.83 -18.26
N MET A 169 -7.97 -13.41 -17.23
CA MET A 169 -8.32 -14.79 -16.82
C MET A 169 -9.66 -14.82 -16.09
N ASP A 170 -10.34 -15.96 -16.19
CA ASP A 170 -11.40 -16.36 -15.28
C ASP A 170 -10.79 -16.95 -14.01
N VAL A 171 -11.10 -16.36 -12.86
CA VAL A 171 -10.35 -16.60 -11.61
C VAL A 171 -11.28 -17.10 -10.54
N THR A 172 -10.96 -18.27 -9.97
CA THR A 172 -11.61 -18.80 -8.77
C THR A 172 -10.60 -18.86 -7.61
N VAL A 173 -10.95 -18.25 -6.47
CA VAL A 173 -10.21 -18.36 -5.22
C VAL A 173 -10.83 -19.46 -4.38
N VAL A 174 -10.02 -20.44 -3.98
CA VAL A 174 -10.40 -21.54 -3.09
C VAL A 174 -9.81 -21.26 -1.72
N HIS A 175 -10.63 -21.34 -0.67
CA HIS A 175 -10.19 -21.07 0.70
C HIS A 175 -10.86 -22.02 1.69
N LEU A 176 -10.09 -22.46 2.69
CA LEU A 176 -10.57 -23.40 3.70
C LEU A 176 -11.50 -22.76 4.73
N SER A 177 -11.33 -21.47 4.99
CA SER A 177 -12.08 -20.76 6.04
C SER A 177 -13.41 -20.21 5.51
N ASP A 178 -14.33 -19.98 6.45
CA ASP A 178 -15.67 -19.40 6.22
C ASP A 178 -15.67 -17.99 5.60
N TRP A 179 -14.56 -17.26 5.68
CA TRP A 179 -14.40 -15.92 5.10
C TRP A 179 -12.94 -15.64 4.73
N LEU A 180 -12.74 -14.60 3.91
CA LEU A 180 -11.44 -14.16 3.43
C LEU A 180 -10.65 -13.39 4.49
N LEU A 181 -9.31 -13.49 4.44
CA LEU A 181 -8.40 -12.81 5.37
C LEU A 181 -8.78 -13.04 6.85
N GLU A 182 -9.13 -14.26 7.25
CA GLU A 182 -9.61 -14.59 8.60
C GLU A 182 -8.60 -14.30 9.72
N ARG A 183 -7.34 -14.10 9.35
CA ARG A 183 -6.26 -13.72 10.26
C ARG A 183 -6.09 -12.20 10.39
N GLN A 184 -6.78 -11.41 9.56
CA GLN A 184 -6.66 -9.96 9.50
C GLN A 184 -8.01 -9.23 9.51
N LEU A 185 -9.12 -9.91 9.26
CA LEU A 185 -10.46 -9.38 9.25
C LEU A 185 -11.38 -10.30 10.06
N ASP A 186 -12.38 -9.69 10.70
CA ASP A 186 -13.52 -10.45 11.18
C ASP A 186 -14.47 -10.83 10.03
N LYS A 187 -15.48 -11.62 10.37
CA LYS A 187 -16.45 -12.16 9.40
C LYS A 187 -17.24 -11.06 8.68
N THR A 188 -17.49 -9.91 9.30
CA THR A 188 -18.27 -8.82 8.70
C THR A 188 -17.45 -8.13 7.63
N ALA A 189 -16.23 -7.71 7.96
CA ALA A 189 -15.31 -7.11 6.99
C ALA A 189 -14.93 -8.11 5.88
N GLY A 190 -14.73 -9.39 6.21
CA GLY A 190 -14.44 -10.45 5.25
C GLY A 190 -15.56 -10.66 4.21
N LYS A 191 -16.83 -10.52 4.61
CA LYS A 191 -17.97 -10.58 3.68
C LYS A 191 -18.03 -9.35 2.77
N LEU A 192 -17.81 -8.15 3.30
CA LEU A 192 -17.76 -6.94 2.48
C LEU A 192 -16.64 -7.03 1.42
N LEU A 193 -15.48 -7.55 1.82
CA LEU A 193 -14.36 -7.85 0.92
C LEU A 193 -14.76 -8.84 -0.17
N GLN A 194 -15.38 -9.96 0.21
CA GLN A 194 -15.85 -10.97 -0.73
C GLN A 194 -16.80 -10.35 -1.76
N THR A 195 -17.84 -9.64 -1.31
CA THR A 195 -18.82 -8.99 -2.21
C THR A 195 -18.15 -7.99 -3.15
N ALA A 196 -17.19 -7.20 -2.66
CA ALA A 196 -16.47 -6.23 -3.48
C ALA A 196 -15.60 -6.90 -4.56
N LEU A 197 -15.01 -8.06 -4.27
CA LEU A 197 -14.20 -8.83 -5.22
C LEU A 197 -15.08 -9.64 -6.21
N GLU A 198 -16.21 -10.16 -5.76
CA GLU A 198 -17.21 -10.82 -6.62
C GLU A 198 -17.79 -9.84 -7.64
N ALA A 199 -18.06 -8.60 -7.22
CA ALA A 199 -18.48 -7.53 -8.13
C ALA A 199 -17.43 -7.20 -9.21
N ARG A 200 -16.16 -7.59 -9.01
CA ARG A 200 -15.08 -7.47 -10.00
C ARG A 200 -14.88 -8.75 -10.83
N GLY A 201 -15.78 -9.72 -10.68
CA GLY A 201 -15.80 -10.96 -11.45
C GLY A 201 -14.78 -12.01 -10.96
N ILE A 202 -14.39 -11.98 -9.69
CA ILE A 202 -13.61 -13.06 -9.06
C ILE A 202 -14.59 -14.01 -8.37
N HIS A 203 -14.43 -15.31 -8.59
CA HIS A 203 -15.26 -16.34 -7.97
C HIS A 203 -14.63 -16.87 -6.69
N PHE A 204 -15.45 -17.30 -5.73
CA PHE A 204 -14.98 -17.85 -4.45
C PHE A 204 -15.58 -19.22 -4.16
N ARG A 205 -14.73 -20.13 -3.68
CA ARG A 205 -15.08 -21.44 -3.11
C ARG A 205 -14.55 -21.46 -1.68
N LEU A 206 -15.37 -21.01 -0.74
CA LEU A 206 -15.07 -21.01 0.69
C LEU A 206 -15.46 -22.34 1.32
N ASN A 207 -14.84 -22.70 2.44
CA ASN A 207 -15.01 -24.00 3.10
C ASN A 207 -14.72 -25.20 2.20
N GLU A 208 -13.86 -25.02 1.21
CA GLU A 208 -13.59 -26.04 0.21
C GLU A 208 -12.15 -26.53 0.33
N GLN A 209 -11.98 -27.86 0.31
CA GLN A 209 -10.68 -28.49 0.41
C GLN A 209 -10.30 -29.12 -0.92
N THR A 210 -9.17 -28.69 -1.48
CA THR A 210 -8.58 -29.35 -2.66
C THR A 210 -8.13 -30.77 -2.33
N GLU A 211 -8.57 -31.72 -3.14
CA GLU A 211 -8.20 -33.14 -3.06
C GLU A 211 -7.03 -33.44 -4.00
N GLU A 212 -7.16 -33.10 -5.29
CA GLU A 212 -6.11 -33.32 -6.30
C GLU A 212 -6.14 -32.28 -7.43
N LEU A 213 -5.01 -32.18 -8.13
CA LEU A 213 -4.86 -31.41 -9.37
C LEU A 213 -4.75 -32.39 -10.53
N MET A 214 -5.68 -32.30 -11.48
CA MET A 214 -5.81 -33.27 -12.57
C MET A 214 -4.89 -32.92 -13.75
N ASP A 215 -4.28 -33.94 -14.35
CA ASP A 215 -3.40 -33.81 -15.53
C ASP A 215 -4.23 -33.84 -16.83
N ASN A 216 -3.85 -33.01 -17.81
CA ASN A 216 -4.38 -33.04 -19.17
C ASN A 216 -3.88 -34.23 -20.01
N GLY A 217 -2.99 -35.07 -19.46
CA GLY A 217 -2.35 -36.18 -20.14
C GLY A 217 -1.00 -35.82 -20.79
N GLU A 218 -0.61 -34.55 -20.73
CA GLU A 218 0.66 -34.01 -21.24
C GLU A 218 1.55 -33.45 -20.11
N GLY A 219 1.19 -33.71 -18.85
CA GLY A 219 1.92 -33.25 -17.66
C GLY A 219 1.54 -31.83 -17.22
N ARG A 220 0.39 -31.30 -17.66
CA ARG A 220 -0.11 -29.97 -17.27
C ARG A 220 -1.40 -30.09 -16.47
N VAL A 221 -1.59 -29.21 -15.50
CA VAL A 221 -2.90 -29.09 -14.83
C VAL A 221 -3.99 -28.69 -15.83
N CYS A 222 -5.15 -29.34 -15.75
CA CYS A 222 -6.38 -28.98 -16.48
C CYS A 222 -7.59 -28.74 -15.58
N ALA A 223 -7.58 -29.24 -14.35
CA ALA A 223 -8.67 -29.09 -13.41
C ALA A 223 -8.22 -29.24 -11.95
N VAL A 224 -9.04 -28.70 -11.05
CA VAL A 224 -8.92 -28.87 -9.59
C VAL A 224 -10.12 -29.68 -9.12
N GLN A 225 -9.85 -30.82 -8.47
CA GLN A 225 -10.87 -31.63 -7.80
C GLN A 225 -10.89 -31.29 -6.30
N PHE A 226 -12.09 -31.16 -5.76
CA PHE A 226 -12.32 -30.92 -4.34
C PHE A 226 -12.83 -32.15 -3.60
N LYS A 227 -12.71 -32.14 -2.28
CA LYS A 227 -13.24 -33.20 -1.40
C LYS A 227 -14.76 -33.33 -1.44
N SER A 228 -15.47 -32.27 -1.81
CA SER A 228 -16.91 -32.31 -2.07
C SER A 228 -17.27 -33.18 -3.29
N GLY A 229 -16.28 -33.49 -4.15
CA GLY A 229 -16.47 -34.20 -5.42
C GLY A 229 -16.58 -33.25 -6.62
N ASP A 230 -16.75 -31.94 -6.38
CA ASP A 230 -16.79 -30.94 -7.43
C ASP A 230 -15.44 -30.82 -8.15
N VAL A 231 -15.49 -30.54 -9.45
CA VAL A 231 -14.32 -30.34 -10.32
C VAL A 231 -14.50 -29.04 -11.10
N ILE A 232 -13.48 -28.18 -11.09
CA ILE A 232 -13.47 -26.94 -11.87
C ILE A 232 -12.26 -26.90 -12.81
N PRO A 233 -12.40 -26.31 -14.02
CA PRO A 233 -11.28 -26.17 -14.95
C PRO A 233 -10.19 -25.25 -14.38
N ALA A 234 -8.94 -25.59 -14.64
CA ALA A 234 -7.78 -24.80 -14.21
C ALA A 234 -6.58 -25.06 -15.13
N ASP A 235 -6.15 -24.02 -15.82
CA ASP A 235 -4.93 -24.02 -16.64
C ASP A 235 -3.69 -23.54 -15.86
N LEU A 236 -3.96 -22.79 -14.79
CA LEU A 236 -3.01 -22.23 -13.85
C LEU A 236 -3.53 -22.44 -12.43
N VAL A 237 -2.71 -23.00 -11.55
CA VAL A 237 -2.98 -23.10 -10.11
C VAL A 237 -1.91 -22.35 -9.34
N VAL A 238 -2.32 -21.33 -8.59
CA VAL A 238 -1.43 -20.52 -7.76
C VAL A 238 -1.59 -20.94 -6.30
N MET A 239 -0.52 -21.50 -5.73
CA MET A 239 -0.43 -21.91 -4.32
C MET A 239 -0.11 -20.71 -3.44
N ALA A 240 -1.14 -20.14 -2.82
CA ALA A 240 -1.06 -19.02 -1.88
C ALA A 240 -1.45 -19.45 -0.44
N ALA A 241 -1.12 -20.69 -0.05
CA ALA A 241 -1.46 -21.29 1.24
C ALA A 241 -0.53 -20.90 2.41
N GLY A 242 0.19 -19.79 2.28
CA GLY A 242 1.17 -19.30 3.25
C GLY A 242 2.62 -19.59 2.87
N ILE A 243 3.53 -19.22 3.78
CA ILE A 243 4.98 -19.31 3.60
C ILE A 243 5.63 -20.11 4.75
N ARG A 244 6.80 -20.69 4.48
CA ARG A 244 7.63 -21.36 5.48
C ARG A 244 9.02 -20.72 5.53
N PRO A 245 9.52 -20.33 6.72
CA PRO A 245 10.89 -19.86 6.90
C PRO A 245 11.90 -20.81 6.25
N ASN A 246 12.87 -20.26 5.51
CA ASN A 246 13.86 -21.05 4.80
C ASN A 246 15.03 -21.41 5.74
N THR A 247 14.87 -22.48 6.52
CA THR A 247 15.81 -22.89 7.59
C THR A 247 16.79 -23.98 7.19
N GLU A 248 16.59 -24.63 6.03
CA GLU A 248 17.32 -25.85 5.63
C GLU A 248 18.86 -25.69 5.74
N LEU A 249 19.38 -24.55 5.27
CA LEU A 249 20.81 -24.26 5.30
C LEU A 249 21.35 -24.13 6.73
N ALA A 250 20.59 -23.48 7.61
CA ALA A 250 20.96 -23.28 9.01
C ALA A 250 20.91 -24.61 9.77
N GLU A 251 19.90 -25.44 9.53
CA GLU A 251 19.77 -26.78 10.12
C GLU A 251 20.95 -27.68 9.71
N LYS A 252 21.31 -27.69 8.43
CA LYS A 252 22.51 -28.40 7.92
C LYS A 252 23.81 -27.91 8.55
N ALA A 253 23.88 -26.63 8.90
CA ALA A 253 25.01 -26.02 9.60
C ALA A 253 24.99 -26.26 11.13
N GLY A 254 24.01 -27.02 11.64
CA GLY A 254 23.84 -27.26 13.07
C GLY A 254 23.43 -26.01 13.86
N ILE A 255 22.70 -25.09 13.22
CA ILE A 255 22.09 -23.94 13.88
C ILE A 255 20.66 -24.31 14.30
N PRO A 256 20.29 -24.14 15.59
CA PRO A 256 18.96 -24.45 16.06
C PRO A 256 17.87 -23.68 15.33
N CYS A 257 16.84 -24.43 14.91
CA CYS A 257 15.67 -23.90 14.24
C CYS A 257 14.40 -24.44 14.92
N ASN A 258 13.38 -23.59 15.01
CA ASN A 258 12.01 -23.97 15.40
C ASN A 258 11.07 -23.02 14.69
N ARG A 259 10.41 -23.45 13.61
CA ARG A 259 9.59 -22.57 12.76
C ARG A 259 10.33 -21.28 12.35
N GLY A 260 11.61 -21.41 12.03
CA GLY A 260 12.56 -20.31 11.77
C GLY A 260 13.88 -20.51 12.53
N ILE A 261 14.93 -19.79 12.13
CA ILE A 261 16.28 -19.82 12.72
C ILE A 261 16.22 -19.09 14.06
N LEU A 262 16.58 -19.76 15.16
CA LEU A 262 16.46 -19.17 16.49
C LEU A 262 17.46 -18.01 16.67
N VAL A 263 16.93 -16.84 17.04
CA VAL A 263 17.74 -15.65 17.35
C VAL A 263 17.34 -15.01 18.68
N ASN A 264 18.31 -14.36 19.32
CA ASN A 264 18.11 -13.55 20.52
C ASN A 264 17.65 -12.11 20.20
N ASP A 265 17.50 -11.26 21.21
CA ASP A 265 17.08 -9.85 21.05
C ASP A 265 18.07 -8.98 20.26
N THR A 266 19.26 -9.49 19.92
CA THR A 266 20.28 -8.80 19.12
C THR A 266 20.37 -9.36 17.70
N MET A 267 19.41 -10.21 17.30
CA MET A 267 19.37 -10.93 16.01
C MET A 267 20.51 -11.92 15.79
N GLN A 268 21.26 -12.26 16.85
CA GLN A 268 22.29 -13.28 16.82
C GLN A 268 21.68 -14.66 17.02
N THR A 269 22.19 -15.63 16.27
CA THR A 269 21.96 -17.04 16.56
C THR A 269 22.78 -17.47 17.78
N TYR A 270 22.69 -18.74 18.18
CA TYR A 270 23.55 -19.28 19.24
C TYR A 270 25.07 -19.21 18.89
N ASP A 271 25.41 -19.15 17.60
CA ASP A 271 26.77 -18.88 17.17
C ASP A 271 26.97 -17.37 17.13
N PRO A 272 27.88 -16.81 17.95
CA PRO A 272 28.05 -15.35 18.06
C PRO A 272 28.59 -14.69 16.78
N ARG A 273 29.02 -15.47 15.78
CA ARG A 273 29.44 -14.96 14.47
C ARG A 273 28.30 -14.93 13.45
N VAL A 274 27.19 -15.59 13.73
CA VAL A 274 26.09 -15.77 12.79
C VAL A 274 24.84 -15.05 13.29
N TYR A 275 24.32 -14.18 12.43
CA TYR A 275 23.08 -13.45 12.61
C TYR A 275 22.03 -14.01 11.67
N SER A 276 20.76 -13.89 12.04
CA SER A 276 19.65 -14.16 11.13
C SER A 276 18.57 -13.11 11.28
N ILE A 277 18.03 -12.66 10.16
CA ILE A 277 17.02 -11.61 10.09
C ILE A 277 16.00 -11.93 9.00
N GLY A 278 14.87 -11.22 9.01
CA GLY A 278 13.82 -11.40 8.02
C GLY A 278 12.90 -12.57 8.35
N GLU A 279 12.16 -13.05 7.35
CA GLU A 279 11.18 -14.12 7.54
C GLU A 279 11.81 -15.48 7.92
N CYS A 280 13.13 -15.63 7.70
CA CYS A 280 13.83 -16.84 8.13
C CYS A 280 14.10 -16.87 9.64
N ALA A 281 14.07 -15.71 10.32
CA ALA A 281 14.41 -15.60 11.73
C ALA A 281 13.20 -15.87 12.62
N ASN A 282 13.41 -16.66 13.68
CA ASN A 282 12.48 -16.84 14.78
C ASN A 282 13.01 -16.08 16.01
N HIS A 283 12.32 -14.99 16.36
CA HIS A 283 12.58 -14.23 17.57
C HIS A 283 11.45 -14.48 18.58
N ARG A 284 11.81 -14.97 19.77
CA ARG A 284 10.86 -15.26 20.88
C ARG A 284 9.65 -16.11 20.46
N GLY A 285 9.85 -17.08 19.56
CA GLY A 285 8.82 -17.99 19.08
C GLY A 285 8.06 -17.49 17.84
N ILE A 286 8.36 -16.29 17.34
CA ILE A 286 7.65 -15.65 16.23
C ILE A 286 8.58 -15.47 15.04
N ALA A 287 8.12 -15.93 13.87
CA ALA A 287 8.71 -15.60 12.57
C ALA A 287 7.77 -14.65 11.82
N TYR A 288 8.20 -13.42 11.61
CA TYR A 288 7.37 -12.38 10.99
C TYR A 288 7.41 -12.48 9.46
N GLY A 289 6.23 -12.39 8.83
CA GLY A 289 6.05 -12.35 7.37
C GLY A 289 5.74 -10.94 6.83
N LEU A 290 6.22 -9.88 7.51
CA LEU A 290 5.86 -8.49 7.22
C LEU A 290 7.08 -7.59 7.26
N VAL A 291 7.21 -6.71 6.26
CA VAL A 291 8.42 -5.87 6.06
C VAL A 291 8.76 -4.96 7.24
N ALA A 292 7.77 -4.36 7.92
CA ALA A 292 8.03 -3.46 9.04
C ALA A 292 8.83 -4.15 10.17
N PRO A 293 8.39 -5.30 10.71
CA PRO A 293 9.21 -6.13 11.60
C PRO A 293 10.60 -6.44 11.06
N LEU A 294 10.72 -6.82 9.78
CA LEU A 294 12.03 -7.20 9.22
C LEU A 294 13.00 -6.02 9.16
N PHE A 295 12.51 -4.80 8.94
CA PHE A 295 13.33 -3.60 8.92
C PHE A 295 13.72 -3.13 10.32
N GLU A 296 12.87 -3.35 11.32
CA GLU A 296 13.23 -3.18 12.73
C GLU A 296 14.34 -4.16 13.13
N GLN A 297 14.23 -5.43 12.75
CA GLN A 297 15.28 -6.44 12.93
C GLN A 297 16.58 -6.00 12.25
N ALA A 298 16.51 -5.51 11.01
CA ALA A 298 17.67 -5.03 10.25
C ALA A 298 18.41 -3.89 10.98
N LYS A 299 17.69 -2.91 11.53
CA LYS A 299 18.27 -1.80 12.31
C LYS A 299 19.01 -2.32 13.56
N VAL A 300 18.41 -3.27 14.29
CA VAL A 300 19.03 -3.88 15.46
C VAL A 300 20.28 -4.69 15.06
N CYS A 301 20.18 -5.54 14.03
CA CYS A 301 21.30 -6.33 13.55
C CYS A 301 22.47 -5.45 13.10
N ALA A 302 22.19 -4.38 12.35
CA ALA A 302 23.20 -3.42 11.90
C ALA A 302 23.94 -2.75 13.06
N ASN A 303 23.24 -2.38 14.14
CA ASN A 303 23.84 -1.82 15.35
C ASN A 303 24.88 -2.76 15.99
N HIS A 304 24.57 -4.05 16.03
CA HIS A 304 25.47 -5.07 16.58
C HIS A 304 26.61 -5.42 15.63
N LEU A 305 26.35 -5.49 14.33
CA LEU A 305 27.40 -5.65 13.32
C LEU A 305 28.36 -4.46 13.32
N ALA A 306 27.87 -3.25 13.56
CA ALA A 306 28.68 -2.03 13.73
C ALA A 306 29.45 -1.96 15.06
N GLN A 307 29.33 -2.99 15.93
CA GLN A 307 29.99 -3.08 17.24
C GLN A 307 29.57 -2.01 18.25
N LEU A 308 28.37 -1.41 18.08
CA LEU A 308 27.82 -0.42 19.01
C LEU A 308 27.09 -1.08 20.19
N GLY A 309 26.38 -2.18 19.94
CA GLY A 309 25.91 -3.11 20.98
C GLY A 309 24.76 -2.64 21.88
N PHE A 310 24.10 -1.51 21.58
CA PHE A 310 23.08 -0.93 22.47
C PHE A 310 21.63 -1.25 22.07
N ALA A 311 21.36 -1.64 20.82
CA ALA A 311 20.00 -1.86 20.34
C ALA A 311 19.45 -3.24 20.75
N ARG A 312 18.13 -3.35 20.94
CA ARG A 312 17.44 -4.63 21.18
C ARG A 312 16.13 -4.67 20.41
N TYR A 313 15.82 -5.81 19.82
CA TYR A 313 14.53 -6.09 19.20
C TYR A 313 13.62 -6.78 20.22
N GLN A 314 12.45 -6.18 20.49
CA GLN A 314 11.52 -6.68 21.51
C GLN A 314 10.28 -7.38 20.90
N GLY A 315 10.24 -7.52 19.58
CA GLY A 315 9.05 -7.89 18.83
C GLY A 315 8.32 -6.66 18.30
N SER A 316 7.46 -6.87 17.30
CA SER A 316 6.71 -5.81 16.62
C SER A 316 5.20 -6.03 16.77
N VAL A 317 4.46 -4.93 16.94
CA VAL A 317 3.01 -4.89 16.72
C VAL A 317 2.77 -4.75 15.23
N THR A 318 1.91 -5.60 14.67
CA THR A 318 1.71 -5.66 13.22
C THR A 318 0.45 -4.91 12.81
N SER A 319 0.54 -4.22 11.68
CA SER A 319 -0.62 -3.71 10.94
C SER A 319 -0.66 -4.32 9.54
N THR A 320 -1.86 -4.56 9.01
CA THR A 320 -2.03 -5.10 7.65
C THR A 320 -2.89 -4.20 6.79
N LYS A 321 -2.52 -4.11 5.50
CA LYS A 321 -3.32 -3.54 4.41
C LYS A 321 -3.30 -4.48 3.19
N LEU A 322 -4.38 -4.51 2.42
CA LEU A 322 -4.48 -5.20 1.13
C LEU A 322 -4.10 -4.24 -0.02
N LYS A 323 -3.45 -4.74 -1.08
CA LYS A 323 -2.97 -3.94 -2.21
C LYS A 323 -3.78 -4.27 -3.46
N VAL A 324 -5.10 -4.18 -3.32
CA VAL A 324 -6.04 -4.31 -4.42
C VAL A 324 -6.65 -2.93 -4.64
N THR A 325 -6.38 -2.33 -5.80
CA THR A 325 -6.80 -0.96 -6.12
C THR A 325 -8.31 -0.77 -5.89
N GLY A 326 -8.68 0.24 -5.10
CA GLY A 326 -10.08 0.55 -4.76
C GLY A 326 -10.72 -0.39 -3.73
N ILE A 327 -9.94 -1.18 -2.99
CA ILE A 327 -10.38 -1.88 -1.77
C ILE A 327 -9.50 -1.43 -0.62
N ASP A 328 -10.08 -0.64 0.26
CA ASP A 328 -9.39 -0.13 1.44
C ASP A 328 -9.75 -0.98 2.65
N LEU A 329 -8.74 -1.61 3.25
CA LEU A 329 -8.88 -2.30 4.53
C LEU A 329 -7.65 -2.11 5.40
N PHE A 330 -7.87 -2.16 6.71
CA PHE A 330 -6.83 -1.98 7.72
C PHE A 330 -7.11 -2.85 8.92
N SER A 331 -6.08 -3.51 9.46
CA SER A 331 -6.18 -4.12 10.78
C SER A 331 -4.90 -4.02 11.59
N ALA A 332 -5.05 -3.97 12.90
CA ALA A 332 -3.98 -3.84 13.87
C ALA A 332 -4.34 -4.52 15.20
N GLY A 333 -3.33 -5.06 15.89
CA GLY A 333 -3.47 -5.58 17.25
C GLY A 333 -4.44 -6.77 17.39
N ASP A 334 -5.02 -6.92 18.57
CA ASP A 334 -6.08 -7.91 18.87
C ASP A 334 -7.46 -7.37 18.44
N PHE A 335 -7.70 -7.34 17.13
CA PHE A 335 -8.95 -6.84 16.55
C PHE A 335 -10.11 -7.85 16.66
N MET A 336 -9.82 -9.11 16.94
CA MET A 336 -10.86 -10.13 17.19
C MET A 336 -11.48 -9.90 18.57
N GLY A 337 -10.63 -9.61 19.57
CA GLY A 337 -11.01 -9.51 20.95
C GLY A 337 -10.81 -10.84 21.68
N SER A 338 -10.47 -10.73 22.96
CA SER A 338 -10.29 -11.83 23.89
C SER A 338 -11.25 -11.68 25.08
N GLU A 339 -11.29 -12.66 25.98
CA GLU A 339 -12.10 -12.56 27.19
C GLU A 339 -11.76 -11.29 27.99
N GLY A 340 -12.80 -10.58 28.44
CA GLY A 340 -12.67 -9.29 29.13
C GLY A 340 -12.38 -8.10 28.21
N THR A 341 -12.61 -8.22 26.89
CA THR A 341 -12.57 -7.09 25.95
C THR A 341 -13.98 -6.59 25.62
N GLU A 342 -14.05 -5.31 25.28
CA GLU A 342 -15.25 -4.61 24.81
C GLU A 342 -15.06 -4.18 23.36
N THR A 343 -16.15 -4.03 22.61
CA THR A 343 -16.10 -3.64 21.19
C THR A 343 -16.93 -2.40 20.92
N ILE A 344 -16.37 -1.45 20.17
CA ILE A 344 -17.10 -0.31 19.59
C ILE A 344 -17.17 -0.55 18.08
N THR A 345 -18.38 -0.51 17.50
CA THR A 345 -18.60 -0.86 16.10
C THR A 345 -19.41 0.20 15.38
N LEU A 346 -18.98 0.56 14.17
CA LEU A 346 -19.72 1.33 13.18
C LEU A 346 -19.86 0.48 11.91
N SER A 347 -21.08 0.35 11.41
CA SER A 347 -21.37 -0.49 10.24
C SER A 347 -22.38 0.20 9.32
N ASP A 348 -21.94 0.53 8.12
CA ASP A 348 -22.78 0.99 7.00
C ASP A 348 -22.52 0.07 5.78
N PRO A 349 -23.25 -1.06 5.66
CA PRO A 349 -23.06 -2.00 4.57
C PRO A 349 -23.39 -1.42 3.19
N ILE A 350 -24.29 -0.44 3.10
CA ILE A 350 -24.69 0.19 1.83
C ILE A 350 -23.59 1.14 1.37
N GLY A 351 -23.03 1.92 2.29
CA GLY A 351 -21.85 2.75 2.05
C GLY A 351 -20.54 1.96 1.91
N GLY A 352 -20.55 0.66 2.22
CA GLY A 352 -19.35 -0.19 2.20
C GLY A 352 -18.36 0.12 3.31
N VAL A 353 -18.81 0.68 4.43
CA VAL A 353 -17.96 1.10 5.55
C VAL A 353 -18.18 0.22 6.76
N TYR A 354 -17.09 -0.27 7.35
CA TYR A 354 -17.10 -1.00 8.60
C TYR A 354 -15.89 -0.61 9.45
N LYS A 355 -16.12 -0.28 10.72
CA LYS A 355 -15.06 0.00 11.69
C LYS A 355 -15.38 -0.75 12.98
N LYS A 356 -14.42 -1.51 13.48
CA LYS A 356 -14.47 -2.20 14.78
C LYS A 356 -13.22 -1.86 15.57
N LEU A 357 -13.42 -1.40 16.79
CA LEU A 357 -12.37 -1.11 17.76
C LEU A 357 -12.53 -2.04 18.96
N VAL A 358 -11.44 -2.61 19.45
CA VAL A 358 -11.41 -3.52 20.59
C VAL A 358 -10.68 -2.85 21.74
N VAL A 359 -11.33 -2.78 22.88
CA VAL A 359 -10.86 -2.10 24.09
C VAL A 359 -10.74 -3.10 25.24
N LYS A 360 -9.68 -2.98 26.03
CA LYS A 360 -9.49 -3.75 27.27
C LYS A 360 -9.04 -2.81 28.38
N ASN A 361 -9.83 -2.67 29.46
CA ASN A 361 -9.51 -1.78 30.58
C ASN A 361 -9.14 -0.35 30.14
N ASP A 362 -9.98 0.25 29.28
CA ASP A 362 -9.76 1.56 28.65
C ASP A 362 -8.47 1.69 27.83
N ILE A 363 -7.88 0.59 27.38
CA ILE A 363 -6.76 0.58 26.43
C ILE A 363 -7.27 0.05 25.09
N LEU A 364 -6.98 0.75 24.00
CA LEU A 364 -7.26 0.25 22.65
C LEU A 364 -6.26 -0.88 22.32
N VAL A 365 -6.76 -2.10 22.16
CA VAL A 365 -5.93 -3.29 21.90
C VAL A 365 -5.99 -3.77 20.45
N GLY A 366 -6.99 -3.33 19.68
CA GLY A 366 -7.08 -3.68 18.27
C GLY A 366 -8.07 -2.84 17.47
N ALA A 367 -7.88 -2.84 16.16
CA ALA A 367 -8.74 -2.15 15.20
C ALA A 367 -8.88 -2.97 13.91
N CYS A 368 -10.09 -2.99 13.34
CA CYS A 368 -10.42 -3.58 12.05
C CYS A 368 -11.31 -2.61 11.26
N LEU A 369 -10.80 -2.10 10.14
CA LEU A 369 -11.46 -1.10 9.30
C LEU A 369 -11.59 -1.62 7.87
N TYR A 370 -12.70 -1.30 7.22
CA TYR A 370 -13.00 -1.60 5.83
C TYR A 370 -13.76 -0.43 5.19
N GLY A 371 -13.40 -0.09 3.95
CA GLY A 371 -13.92 1.06 3.22
C GLY A 371 -13.28 2.36 3.68
N ASP A 372 -13.64 2.85 4.87
CA ASP A 372 -13.02 4.02 5.47
C ASP A 372 -11.85 3.61 6.38
N THR A 373 -10.64 3.78 5.88
CA THR A 373 -9.39 3.41 6.58
C THR A 373 -8.48 4.60 6.89
N ALA A 374 -8.97 5.83 6.70
CA ALA A 374 -8.15 7.04 6.84
C ALA A 374 -7.44 7.14 8.19
N ASP A 375 -8.16 6.79 9.26
CA ASP A 375 -7.66 6.82 10.64
C ASP A 375 -6.86 5.58 11.06
N GLY A 376 -6.62 4.61 10.16
CA GLY A 376 -5.94 3.35 10.51
C GLY A 376 -4.56 3.56 11.14
N GLY A 377 -3.79 4.53 10.63
CA GLY A 377 -2.49 4.90 11.21
C GLY A 377 -2.61 5.47 12.63
N TRP A 378 -3.65 6.26 12.89
CA TRP A 378 -3.93 6.82 14.21
C TRP A 378 -4.28 5.71 15.21
N TYR A 379 -5.22 4.83 14.87
CA TYR A 379 -5.57 3.69 15.74
C TYR A 379 -4.38 2.78 16.01
N PHE A 380 -3.54 2.52 15.00
CA PHE A 380 -2.33 1.71 15.19
C PHE A 380 -1.37 2.33 16.19
N ARG A 381 -1.20 3.66 16.17
CA ARG A 381 -0.38 4.35 17.16
C ARG A 381 -0.94 4.15 18.57
N GLN A 382 -2.25 4.35 18.77
CA GLN A 382 -2.89 4.14 20.06
C GLN A 382 -2.68 2.70 20.57
N VAL A 383 -2.81 1.70 19.70
CA VAL A 383 -2.55 0.28 20.02
C VAL A 383 -1.07 0.06 20.38
N LYS A 384 -0.14 0.61 19.60
CA LYS A 384 1.31 0.46 19.82
C LYS A 384 1.77 1.11 21.13
N GLU A 385 1.16 2.24 21.50
CA GLU A 385 1.48 3.01 22.71
C GLU A 385 0.75 2.50 23.95
N ASN A 386 -0.19 1.56 23.82
CA ASN A 386 -1.13 1.16 24.88
C ASN A 386 -1.82 2.37 25.51
N ALA A 387 -2.24 3.32 24.67
CA ALA A 387 -2.82 4.57 25.12
C ALA A 387 -4.15 4.33 25.87
N ASN A 388 -4.36 5.06 26.97
CA ASN A 388 -5.62 5.09 27.66
C ASN A 388 -6.62 5.94 26.87
N ILE A 389 -7.77 5.36 26.50
CA ILE A 389 -8.77 5.99 25.64
C ILE A 389 -9.98 6.53 26.42
N SER A 390 -9.97 6.49 27.76
CA SER A 390 -11.13 6.88 28.60
C SER A 390 -11.65 8.29 28.27
N GLU A 391 -10.75 9.28 28.14
CA GLU A 391 -11.12 10.68 27.87
C GLU A 391 -11.66 10.90 26.46
N ILE A 392 -11.30 10.02 25.51
CA ILE A 392 -11.62 10.18 24.09
C ILE A 392 -12.64 9.15 23.61
N ARG A 393 -13.16 8.31 24.50
CA ARG A 393 -13.94 7.11 24.17
C ARG A 393 -15.17 7.41 23.31
N ASP A 394 -15.89 8.49 23.61
CA ASP A 394 -17.12 8.88 22.91
C ASP A 394 -16.87 9.39 21.49
N HIS A 395 -15.65 9.86 21.21
CA HIS A 395 -15.23 10.36 19.91
C HIS A 395 -14.31 9.39 19.15
N LEU A 396 -13.82 8.35 19.84
CA LEU A 396 -12.81 7.41 19.36
C LEU A 396 -13.17 6.82 18.00
N MET A 397 -14.44 6.48 17.76
CA MET A 397 -14.91 5.88 16.49
C MET A 397 -14.77 6.80 15.27
N PHE A 398 -14.76 8.12 15.49
CA PHE A 398 -14.77 9.12 14.42
C PHE A 398 -13.36 9.65 14.08
N GLY A 399 -12.33 9.04 14.65
CA GLY A 399 -10.93 9.33 14.30
C GLY A 399 -10.34 10.56 14.97
N GLU A 400 -9.09 10.85 14.62
CA GLU A 400 -8.28 11.91 15.27
C GLU A 400 -8.93 13.30 15.14
N ASN A 401 -9.54 13.58 13.99
CA ASN A 401 -10.15 14.89 13.71
C ASN A 401 -11.41 15.18 14.56
N ALA A 402 -12.05 14.14 15.11
CA ALA A 402 -13.23 14.31 15.96
C ALA A 402 -12.89 14.75 17.40
N LEU A 403 -11.62 14.72 17.78
CA LEU A 403 -11.15 15.07 19.13
C LEU A 403 -10.93 16.56 19.36
N GLY A 404 -11.08 17.38 18.31
CA GLY A 404 -11.03 18.83 18.42
C GLY A 404 -10.39 19.47 17.20
N ASP A 405 -11.23 19.89 16.25
CA ASP A 405 -10.88 20.94 15.30
C ASP A 405 -11.91 22.06 15.44
N VAL A 406 -11.65 22.97 16.38
CA VAL A 406 -12.32 24.28 16.42
C VAL A 406 -11.81 25.11 15.26
N GLY A 407 -12.36 24.82 14.09
CA GLY A 407 -12.43 25.70 12.94
C GLY A 407 -11.11 26.05 12.27
N HIS A 408 -10.76 25.31 11.22
CA HIS A 408 -10.43 25.89 9.92
C HIS A 408 -10.76 24.91 8.79
N GLN A 409 -11.65 25.32 7.88
CA GLN A 409 -11.81 24.64 6.61
C GLN A 409 -10.48 24.70 5.83
N GLY A 410 -9.94 23.53 5.50
CA GLY A 410 -9.10 23.36 4.31
C GLY A 410 -7.62 23.74 4.40
N GLN A 411 -7.03 23.89 5.59
CA GLN A 411 -5.57 23.85 5.71
C GLN A 411 -5.10 22.44 6.07
N SER A 412 -4.08 21.96 5.35
CA SER A 412 -3.60 20.57 5.40
C SER A 412 -3.38 20.11 6.85
N SER A 413 -4.08 19.05 7.26
CA SER A 413 -3.87 18.36 8.55
C SER A 413 -2.40 18.00 8.80
N THR A 414 -1.60 17.88 7.73
CA THR A 414 -0.15 17.62 7.83
C THR A 414 0.65 18.75 8.46
N ALA A 415 0.21 20.00 8.37
CA ALA A 415 0.90 21.13 8.99
C ALA A 415 0.93 20.99 10.53
N ASN A 416 -0.16 20.48 11.11
CA ASN A 416 -0.35 20.33 12.56
C ASN A 416 0.22 19.02 13.14
N MET A 417 0.67 18.08 12.31
CA MET A 417 1.33 16.87 12.79
C MET A 417 2.66 17.21 13.51
N PRO A 418 2.98 16.64 14.68
CA PRO A 418 4.28 16.81 15.31
C PRO A 418 5.38 16.09 14.51
N ASP A 419 6.62 16.60 14.58
CA ASP A 419 7.76 16.03 13.86
C ASP A 419 8.08 14.58 14.24
N SER A 420 7.72 14.18 15.46
CA SER A 420 7.85 12.81 15.97
C SER A 420 6.83 11.85 15.37
N MET A 421 5.76 12.33 14.71
CA MET A 421 4.69 11.48 14.20
C MET A 421 5.21 10.57 13.08
N GLU A 422 5.03 9.26 13.25
CA GLU A 422 5.40 8.24 12.26
C GLU A 422 4.51 8.35 11.02
N VAL A 423 5.13 8.59 9.86
CA VAL A 423 4.45 8.73 8.55
C VAL A 423 4.54 7.43 7.76
N CYS A 424 5.72 6.80 7.73
CA CYS A 424 5.94 5.53 7.04
C CYS A 424 6.17 4.41 8.06
N GLY A 425 5.13 3.61 8.34
CA GLY A 425 5.24 2.50 9.29
C GLY A 425 6.19 1.39 8.87
N CYS A 426 6.36 1.12 7.57
CA CYS A 426 7.31 0.11 7.12
C CYS A 426 8.78 0.48 7.37
N ASN A 427 9.11 1.76 7.21
CA ASN A 427 10.49 2.24 7.35
C ASN A 427 10.76 2.91 8.71
N GLY A 428 9.70 3.15 9.50
CA GLY A 428 9.74 3.93 10.74
C GLY A 428 10.21 5.36 10.50
N VAL A 429 9.69 6.02 9.45
CA VAL A 429 10.08 7.39 9.09
C VAL A 429 9.04 8.35 9.63
N CYS A 430 9.48 9.33 10.43
CA CYS A 430 8.61 10.36 11.00
C CYS A 430 8.55 11.63 10.12
N LYS A 431 7.53 12.46 10.35
CA LYS A 431 7.35 13.74 9.64
C LYS A 431 8.62 14.59 9.65
N GLY A 432 9.25 14.76 10.80
CA GLY A 432 10.45 15.60 10.94
C GLY A 432 11.62 15.11 10.07
N THR A 433 11.75 13.80 9.86
CA THR A 433 12.77 13.24 8.94
C THR A 433 12.48 13.62 7.49
N ILE A 434 11.21 13.61 7.08
CA ILE A 434 10.78 14.00 5.74
C ILE A 434 10.96 15.51 5.53
N VAL A 435 10.47 16.32 6.47
CA VAL A 435 10.60 17.79 6.45
C VAL A 435 12.07 18.20 6.36
N LYS A 436 12.92 17.63 7.22
CA LYS A 436 14.36 17.88 7.22
C LYS A 436 14.99 17.52 5.87
N ALA A 437 14.67 16.34 5.32
CA ALA A 437 15.21 15.92 4.04
C ALA A 437 14.77 16.84 2.88
N ILE A 438 13.52 17.28 2.86
CA ILE A 438 12.98 18.24 1.89
C ILE A 438 13.74 19.56 1.96
N GLN A 439 13.92 20.11 3.16
CA GLN A 439 14.56 21.40 3.38
C GLN A 439 16.06 21.37 3.08
N GLU A 440 16.78 20.34 3.56
CA GLU A 440 18.24 20.27 3.42
C GLU A 440 18.68 19.90 2.01
N ASN A 441 17.91 19.07 1.30
CA ASN A 441 18.28 18.57 -0.03
C ASN A 441 17.49 19.23 -1.17
N GLY A 442 16.57 20.14 -0.88
CA GLY A 442 15.74 20.81 -1.89
C GLY A 442 14.92 19.84 -2.72
N LEU A 443 14.13 18.98 -2.07
CA LEU A 443 13.35 17.93 -2.74
C LEU A 443 11.98 18.48 -3.18
N PHE A 444 11.55 18.17 -4.41
CA PHE A 444 10.33 18.70 -5.01
C PHE A 444 9.37 17.61 -5.53
N SER A 445 9.70 16.34 -5.34
CA SER A 445 8.85 15.22 -5.74
C SER A 445 8.79 14.12 -4.68
N VAL A 446 7.70 13.36 -4.68
CA VAL A 446 7.55 12.19 -3.81
C VAL A 446 8.64 11.16 -4.08
N ASP A 447 9.11 11.03 -5.32
CA ASP A 447 10.18 10.10 -5.69
C ASP A 447 11.55 10.52 -5.16
N GLU A 448 11.84 11.81 -5.15
CA GLU A 448 13.02 12.36 -4.46
C GLU A 448 12.92 12.12 -2.95
N VAL A 449 11.76 12.38 -2.33
CA VAL A 449 11.55 12.07 -0.90
C VAL A 449 11.71 10.58 -0.62
N LYS A 450 11.16 9.70 -1.46
CA LYS A 450 11.34 8.24 -1.38
C LYS A 450 12.82 7.87 -1.44
N LYS A 451 13.59 8.45 -2.36
CA LYS A 451 15.02 8.17 -2.53
C LYS A 451 15.83 8.55 -1.29
N HIS A 452 15.57 9.72 -0.71
CA HIS A 452 16.35 10.25 0.41
C HIS A 452 15.91 9.74 1.78
N THR A 453 14.61 9.47 1.98
CA THR A 453 14.07 9.11 3.31
C THR A 453 13.64 7.65 3.41
N LYS A 454 13.48 6.96 2.26
CA LYS A 454 12.81 5.66 2.15
C LYS A 454 11.32 5.68 2.54
N ALA A 455 10.72 6.83 2.85
CA ALA A 455 9.26 6.89 3.01
C ALA A 455 8.57 6.52 1.70
N ALA A 456 7.47 5.77 1.74
CA ALA A 456 6.71 5.28 0.59
C ALA A 456 7.44 4.30 -0.37
N SER A 457 8.68 3.91 -0.10
CA SER A 457 9.44 3.01 -0.99
C SER A 457 9.13 1.52 -0.81
N SER A 458 8.46 1.13 0.28
CA SER A 458 8.18 -0.29 0.62
C SER A 458 6.73 -0.70 0.29
N CYS A 459 5.75 -0.41 1.15
CA CYS A 459 4.36 -0.77 0.85
C CYS A 459 3.60 0.30 0.05
N GLY A 460 4.20 1.48 -0.18
CA GLY A 460 3.55 2.62 -0.86
C GLY A 460 2.43 3.31 -0.08
N SER A 461 1.87 2.73 0.98
CA SER A 461 0.63 3.21 1.61
C SER A 461 0.69 4.62 2.22
N CYS A 462 1.89 5.14 2.52
CA CYS A 462 2.07 6.50 3.04
C CYS A 462 2.37 7.53 1.93
N ALA A 463 2.36 7.16 0.64
CA ALA A 463 2.75 8.05 -0.46
C ALA A 463 1.89 9.33 -0.51
N GLY A 464 0.57 9.23 -0.36
CA GLY A 464 -0.30 10.40 -0.33
C GLY A 464 -0.03 11.32 0.86
N LEU A 465 0.28 10.77 2.03
CA LEU A 465 0.65 11.57 3.21
C LEU A 465 2.03 12.25 3.03
N VAL A 466 2.99 11.55 2.41
CA VAL A 466 4.28 12.12 2.02
C VAL A 466 4.10 13.27 1.03
N GLU A 467 3.20 13.12 0.05
CA GLU A 467 2.85 14.18 -0.91
C GLU A 467 2.28 15.40 -0.19
N GLN A 468 1.36 15.20 0.76
CA GLN A 468 0.80 16.30 1.55
C GLN A 468 1.87 17.01 2.41
N ILE A 469 2.79 16.26 3.04
CA ILE A 469 3.92 16.84 3.80
C ILE A 469 4.86 17.61 2.88
N LEU A 470 5.13 17.09 1.67
CA LEU A 470 5.93 17.78 0.67
C LEU A 470 5.30 19.12 0.28
N ILE A 471 4.01 19.11 -0.04
CA ILE A 471 3.24 20.30 -0.40
C ILE A 471 3.24 21.32 0.76
N SER A 472 3.05 20.88 2.00
CA SER A 472 3.03 21.77 3.16
C SER A 472 4.40 22.31 3.54
N THR A 473 5.47 21.53 3.35
CA THR A 473 6.85 21.93 3.68
C THR A 473 7.43 22.94 2.68
N VAL A 474 7.16 22.75 1.38
CA VAL A 474 7.65 23.64 0.31
C VAL A 474 6.74 24.87 0.13
N GLY A 475 5.53 24.84 0.72
CA GLY A 475 4.64 25.98 0.88
C GLY A 475 4.12 26.54 -0.45
N GLY A 476 3.18 25.86 -1.12
CA GLY A 476 2.50 26.34 -2.34
C GLY A 476 3.41 26.55 -3.58
N ALA A 477 4.72 26.68 -3.39
CA ALA A 477 5.79 26.73 -4.36
C ALA A 477 6.32 25.33 -4.69
N ALA A 478 5.59 24.28 -4.31
CA ALA A 478 5.83 22.96 -4.86
C ALA A 478 5.48 23.02 -6.35
N ASP A 479 6.51 23.22 -7.18
CA ASP A 479 6.62 22.47 -8.41
C ASP A 479 6.75 20.98 -8.02
N VAL A 480 5.65 20.39 -7.52
CA VAL A 480 5.44 18.95 -7.67
C VAL A 480 5.56 18.75 -9.16
N LYS A 481 6.70 18.22 -9.65
CA LYS A 481 6.98 17.99 -11.09
C LYS A 481 5.66 17.55 -11.74
N PRO A 482 4.97 18.43 -12.46
CA PRO A 482 3.55 18.19 -12.64
C PRO A 482 3.35 17.03 -13.60
N LYS A 483 2.12 16.54 -13.68
CA LYS A 483 1.55 15.97 -14.92
C LYS A 483 1.67 16.92 -16.14
N SER A 484 2.56 17.92 -16.14
CA SER A 484 2.73 18.95 -17.17
C SER A 484 3.35 18.42 -18.45
N GLU A 485 3.72 17.15 -18.54
CA GLU A 485 3.96 16.49 -19.83
C GLU A 485 2.73 15.76 -20.36
N LYS A 486 1.70 15.55 -19.53
CA LYS A 486 0.45 14.94 -19.98
C LYS A 486 -0.47 16.00 -20.58
N ALA A 487 -1.09 15.62 -21.69
CA ALA A 487 -2.24 16.27 -22.26
C ALA A 487 -3.27 16.65 -21.19
N ILE A 488 -3.89 17.83 -21.34
CA ILE A 488 -4.95 18.30 -20.44
C ILE A 488 -6.13 17.32 -20.34
N CYS A 489 -6.46 16.65 -21.45
CA CYS A 489 -7.46 15.59 -21.57
C CYS A 489 -7.33 14.94 -22.96
N GLY A 490 -8.12 13.91 -23.28
CA GLY A 490 -8.10 13.27 -24.60
C GLY A 490 -8.60 14.12 -25.79
N CYS A 491 -8.85 15.42 -25.60
CA CYS A 491 -9.31 16.33 -26.66
C CYS A 491 -8.16 17.11 -27.31
N SER A 492 -6.95 17.03 -26.75
CA SER A 492 -5.74 17.70 -27.26
C SER A 492 -4.52 16.98 -26.70
N GLU A 493 -3.45 16.89 -27.49
CA GLU A 493 -2.16 16.35 -27.01
C GLU A 493 -1.37 17.37 -26.16
N LEU A 494 -1.87 18.61 -26.07
CA LEU A 494 -1.16 19.72 -25.43
C LEU A 494 -1.36 19.74 -23.92
N ASN A 495 -0.28 20.06 -23.22
CA ASN A 495 -0.31 20.29 -21.77
C ASN A 495 -0.73 21.72 -21.43
N HIS A 496 -1.05 21.96 -20.15
CA HIS A 496 -1.49 23.25 -19.63
C HIS A 496 -0.51 24.41 -19.90
N GLY A 497 0.80 24.15 -19.94
CA GLY A 497 1.82 25.16 -20.21
C GLY A 497 1.80 25.60 -21.67
N GLN A 498 1.76 24.64 -22.60
CA GLN A 498 1.70 24.89 -24.04
C GLN A 498 0.45 25.67 -24.43
N ILE A 499 -0.71 25.31 -23.87
CA ILE A 499 -1.98 25.98 -24.14
C ILE A 499 -1.94 27.45 -23.68
N ARG A 500 -1.50 27.71 -22.44
CA ARG A 500 -1.40 29.08 -21.91
C ARG A 500 -0.40 29.93 -22.68
N LYS A 501 0.72 29.32 -23.10
CA LYS A 501 1.72 29.98 -23.95
C LYS A 501 1.11 30.40 -25.29
N ALA A 502 0.41 29.49 -25.97
CA ALA A 502 -0.25 29.81 -27.24
C ALA A 502 -1.35 30.88 -27.09
N ILE A 503 -2.19 30.82 -26.04
CA ILE A 503 -3.20 31.85 -25.76
C ILE A 503 -2.58 33.24 -25.67
N ARG A 504 -1.41 33.36 -25.02
CA ARG A 504 -0.67 34.63 -24.88
C ARG A 504 -0.01 35.06 -26.19
N GLU A 505 0.77 34.17 -26.81
CA GLU A 505 1.56 34.51 -28.00
C GLU A 505 0.71 34.82 -29.22
N GLN A 506 -0.48 34.22 -29.31
CA GLN A 506 -1.37 34.33 -30.47
C GLN A 506 -2.61 35.19 -30.18
N HIS A 507 -2.66 35.84 -29.01
CA HIS A 507 -3.74 36.73 -28.60
C HIS A 507 -5.15 36.11 -28.77
N LEU A 508 -5.31 34.88 -28.26
CA LEU A 508 -6.58 34.16 -28.36
C LEU A 508 -7.52 34.64 -27.24
N THR A 509 -8.71 35.12 -27.60
CA THR A 509 -9.65 35.77 -26.65
C THR A 509 -10.95 34.98 -26.43
N SER A 510 -11.15 33.89 -27.16
CA SER A 510 -12.31 33.00 -27.00
C SER A 510 -11.93 31.52 -27.07
N MET A 511 -12.75 30.67 -26.45
CA MET A 511 -12.53 29.22 -26.46
C MET A 511 -12.64 28.64 -27.86
N ALA A 512 -13.57 29.13 -28.68
CA ALA A 512 -13.73 28.68 -30.06
C ALA A 512 -12.45 28.93 -30.87
N GLN A 513 -11.91 30.15 -30.81
CA GLN A 513 -10.62 30.49 -31.43
C GLN A 513 -9.48 29.65 -30.88
N THR A 514 -9.47 29.37 -29.57
CA THR A 514 -8.40 28.58 -28.95
C THR A 514 -8.44 27.11 -29.39
N MET A 515 -9.64 26.51 -29.41
CA MET A 515 -9.83 25.13 -29.85
C MET A 515 -9.55 24.97 -31.34
N GLU A 516 -9.95 25.93 -32.16
CA GLU A 516 -9.66 25.95 -33.61
C GLU A 516 -8.15 26.10 -33.86
N PHE A 517 -7.51 27.11 -33.25
CA PHE A 517 -6.09 27.37 -33.44
C PHE A 517 -5.20 26.21 -32.96
N LEU A 518 -5.59 25.53 -31.89
CA LEU A 518 -4.85 24.40 -31.30
C LEU A 518 -5.32 23.03 -31.78
N ASN A 519 -6.16 22.96 -32.82
CA ASN A 519 -6.65 21.73 -33.44
C ASN A 519 -7.27 20.72 -32.44
N TRP A 520 -8.20 21.19 -31.62
CA TRP A 520 -8.91 20.33 -30.66
C TRP A 520 -9.66 19.20 -31.38
N SER A 521 -9.50 17.96 -30.91
CA SER A 521 -10.12 16.78 -31.53
C SER A 521 -11.65 16.75 -31.39
N THR A 522 -12.20 17.53 -30.45
CA THR A 522 -13.64 17.64 -30.19
C THR A 522 -14.08 19.09 -30.38
N PRO A 523 -15.08 19.38 -31.25
CA PRO A 523 -15.49 20.76 -31.56
C PRO A 523 -15.98 21.58 -30.35
N ASN A 524 -16.49 20.90 -29.32
CA ASN A 524 -17.03 21.54 -28.11
C ASN A 524 -16.18 21.29 -26.86
N GLY A 525 -15.03 20.63 -26.96
CA GLY A 525 -14.28 20.18 -25.77
C GLY A 525 -15.06 19.21 -24.88
N CYS A 526 -14.46 18.83 -23.75
CA CYS A 526 -15.07 17.99 -22.72
C CYS A 526 -15.18 18.73 -21.38
N ALA A 527 -15.75 18.05 -20.38
CA ALA A 527 -15.89 18.55 -19.01
C ALA A 527 -14.55 18.90 -18.32
N THR A 528 -13.41 18.47 -18.88
CA THR A 528 -12.07 18.77 -18.36
C THR A 528 -11.46 20.00 -19.01
N CYS A 529 -11.43 20.08 -20.35
CA CYS A 529 -10.75 21.19 -21.03
C CYS A 529 -11.56 22.48 -21.10
N ARG A 530 -12.91 22.42 -21.11
CA ARG A 530 -13.74 23.62 -21.18
C ARG A 530 -13.56 24.56 -19.97
N PRO A 531 -13.66 24.10 -18.70
CA PRO A 531 -13.43 24.97 -17.55
C PRO A 531 -12.01 25.55 -17.55
N ALA A 532 -11.02 24.74 -17.93
CA ALA A 532 -9.63 25.14 -17.97
C ALA A 532 -9.34 26.23 -19.02
N LEU A 533 -9.84 26.05 -20.25
CA LEU A 533 -9.71 27.05 -21.32
C LEU A 533 -10.41 28.35 -20.95
N ASN A 534 -11.63 28.26 -20.41
CA ASN A 534 -12.37 29.43 -19.94
C ASN A 534 -11.57 30.21 -18.89
N TYR A 535 -10.99 29.51 -17.91
CA TYR A 535 -10.11 30.11 -16.91
C TYR A 535 -8.84 30.71 -17.52
N TYR A 536 -8.16 30.03 -18.44
CA TYR A 536 -6.93 30.56 -19.07
C TYR A 536 -7.19 31.84 -19.86
N LEU A 537 -8.31 31.91 -20.56
CA LEU A 537 -8.70 33.09 -21.33
C LEU A 537 -9.01 34.27 -20.42
N ILE A 538 -9.87 34.08 -19.41
CA ILE A 538 -10.27 35.15 -18.49
C ILE A 538 -9.09 35.64 -17.64
N SER A 539 -8.22 34.72 -17.20
CA SER A 539 -7.03 35.07 -16.41
C SER A 539 -5.92 35.73 -17.24
N THR A 540 -5.83 35.40 -18.54
CA THR A 540 -4.83 36.01 -19.43
C THR A 540 -5.29 37.35 -19.98
N TRP A 541 -6.58 37.50 -20.29
CA TRP A 541 -7.16 38.71 -20.86
C TRP A 541 -8.35 39.25 -20.04
N PRO A 542 -8.12 39.74 -18.80
CA PRO A 542 -9.19 40.29 -17.97
C PRO A 542 -9.87 41.46 -18.66
N GLY A 543 -11.19 41.36 -18.89
CA GLY A 543 -11.99 42.41 -19.54
C GLY A 543 -12.13 42.28 -21.06
N GLU A 544 -11.33 41.44 -21.71
CA GLU A 544 -11.42 41.17 -23.16
C GLU A 544 -11.96 39.77 -23.45
N ALA A 545 -11.52 38.75 -22.70
CA ALA A 545 -12.09 37.42 -22.76
C ALA A 545 -13.45 37.38 -22.03
N LYS A 546 -14.48 36.86 -22.71
CA LYS A 546 -15.81 36.67 -22.12
C LYS A 546 -15.91 35.31 -21.44
N ASP A 547 -16.41 35.31 -20.21
CA ASP A 547 -16.75 34.09 -19.48
C ASP A 547 -17.80 33.28 -20.23
N ASP A 548 -17.59 31.97 -20.34
CA ASP A 548 -18.57 31.02 -20.88
C ASP A 548 -19.30 30.28 -19.73
N PRO A 549 -20.58 30.60 -19.47
CA PRO A 549 -21.38 29.93 -18.45
C PRO A 549 -21.50 28.42 -18.65
N GLN A 550 -21.37 27.91 -19.88
CA GLN A 550 -21.43 26.46 -20.14
C GLN A 550 -20.17 25.71 -19.67
N SER A 551 -19.08 26.44 -19.44
CA SER A 551 -17.81 25.90 -18.97
C SER A 551 -17.71 25.81 -17.45
N ARG A 552 -18.70 26.36 -16.72
CA ARG A 552 -18.83 26.20 -15.27
C ARG A 552 -19.49 24.87 -14.96
N LEU A 553 -19.10 24.25 -13.84
CA LEU A 553 -19.74 23.02 -13.35
C LEU A 553 -21.24 23.29 -13.11
N ILE A 554 -22.08 22.26 -13.25
CA ILE A 554 -23.52 22.41 -13.06
C ILE A 554 -23.86 23.02 -11.69
N ASN A 555 -23.07 22.71 -10.67
CA ASN A 555 -23.26 23.24 -9.32
C ASN A 555 -23.00 24.74 -9.21
N GLU A 556 -22.09 25.26 -10.02
CA GLU A 556 -21.80 26.70 -10.08
C GLU A 556 -22.82 27.44 -10.94
N ARG A 557 -23.31 26.81 -12.01
CA ARG A 557 -24.35 27.37 -12.89
C ARG A 557 -25.71 27.47 -12.21
N ALA A 558 -26.04 26.45 -11.43
CA ALA A 558 -27.33 26.31 -10.76
C ALA A 558 -27.30 26.84 -9.32
N HIS A 559 -26.13 27.29 -8.83
CA HIS A 559 -25.91 27.68 -7.43
C HIS A 559 -26.40 26.64 -6.41
N ALA A 560 -26.40 25.36 -6.80
CA ALA A 560 -26.97 24.23 -6.05
C ALA A 560 -26.28 22.93 -6.46
N ASN A 561 -26.10 21.96 -5.55
CA ASN A 561 -25.41 20.71 -5.88
C ASN A 561 -26.39 19.66 -6.42
N ILE A 562 -26.11 19.10 -7.60
CA ILE A 562 -26.92 18.01 -8.16
C ILE A 562 -26.74 16.71 -7.36
N GLN A 563 -27.84 16.02 -7.09
CA GLN A 563 -27.92 14.74 -6.38
C GLN A 563 -28.02 13.57 -7.37
N LYS A 564 -27.77 12.34 -6.90
CA LYS A 564 -27.78 11.12 -7.74
C LYS A 564 -29.15 10.82 -8.36
N ASP A 565 -30.23 11.28 -7.73
CA ASP A 565 -31.61 11.14 -8.20
C ASP A 565 -32.04 12.24 -9.18
N GLY A 566 -31.12 13.15 -9.55
CA GLY A 566 -31.38 14.27 -10.45
C GLY A 566 -32.00 15.50 -9.79
N THR A 567 -32.26 15.46 -8.49
CA THR A 567 -32.66 16.64 -7.70
C THR A 567 -31.44 17.48 -7.30
N TYR A 568 -31.67 18.62 -6.65
CA TYR A 568 -30.63 19.53 -6.21
C TYR A 568 -30.67 19.74 -4.70
N SER A 569 -29.51 20.02 -4.14
CA SER A 569 -29.36 20.49 -2.76
C SER A 569 -28.92 21.94 -2.72
N VAL A 570 -29.61 22.76 -1.94
CA VAL A 570 -29.30 24.17 -1.75
C VAL A 570 -28.85 24.40 -0.31
N VAL A 571 -27.68 25.00 -0.16
CA VAL A 571 -27.14 25.42 1.14
C VAL A 571 -27.31 26.93 1.25
N PRO A 572 -28.26 27.43 2.07
CA PRO A 572 -28.45 28.86 2.25
C PRO A 572 -27.15 29.52 2.75
N ARG A 573 -26.80 30.65 2.15
CA ARG A 573 -25.60 31.38 2.51
C ARG A 573 -25.79 32.05 3.88
N MET A 574 -24.94 31.69 4.84
CA MET A 574 -24.88 32.30 6.17
C MET A 574 -23.50 32.96 6.33
N TRP A 575 -23.47 34.29 6.35
CA TRP A 575 -22.22 35.05 6.41
C TRP A 575 -21.56 34.91 7.79
N GLY A 576 -20.31 34.44 7.81
CA GLY A 576 -19.59 34.16 9.06
C GLY A 576 -20.20 33.03 9.91
N GLY A 577 -21.14 32.24 9.37
CA GLY A 577 -21.89 31.24 10.14
C GLY A 577 -22.90 31.84 11.12
N VAL A 578 -23.13 33.16 11.06
CA VAL A 578 -24.08 33.86 11.91
C VAL A 578 -25.47 33.82 11.28
N THR A 579 -26.49 33.62 12.11
CA THR A 579 -27.90 33.76 11.70
C THR A 579 -28.76 34.29 12.84
N ASN A 580 -30.02 34.60 12.54
CA ASN A 580 -31.01 35.02 13.53
C ASN A 580 -32.37 34.31 13.31
N PRO A 581 -33.30 34.38 14.29
CA PRO A 581 -34.59 33.69 14.17
C PRO A 581 -35.43 34.06 12.94
N SER A 582 -35.30 35.27 12.39
CA SER A 582 -36.04 35.67 11.19
C SER A 582 -35.49 35.03 9.92
N GLU A 583 -34.17 34.87 9.81
CA GLU A 583 -33.52 34.17 8.71
C GLU A 583 -33.78 32.67 8.77
N LEU A 584 -33.77 32.07 9.96
CA LEU A 584 -34.14 30.67 10.15
C LEU A 584 -35.59 30.40 9.77
N ARG A 585 -36.53 31.30 10.15
CA ARG A 585 -37.92 31.22 9.68
C ARG A 585 -37.99 31.33 8.18
N ARG A 586 -37.23 32.24 7.56
CA ARG A 586 -37.21 32.38 6.09
C ARG A 586 -36.72 31.12 5.38
N ILE A 587 -35.74 30.42 5.96
CA ILE A 587 -35.27 29.12 5.44
C ILE A 587 -36.37 28.06 5.58
N ALA A 588 -37.08 28.03 6.72
CA ALA A 588 -38.22 27.14 6.94
C ALA A 588 -39.37 27.44 5.97
N ASP A 589 -39.73 28.71 5.78
CA ASP A 589 -40.77 29.15 4.85
C ASP A 589 -40.44 28.75 3.39
N VAL A 590 -39.15 28.80 3.02
CA VAL A 590 -38.67 28.31 1.71
C VAL A 590 -38.80 26.80 1.63
N ALA A 591 -38.42 26.06 2.68
CA ALA A 591 -38.57 24.62 2.73
C ALA A 591 -40.03 24.19 2.56
N ASP A 592 -40.96 24.86 3.25
CA ASP A 592 -42.39 24.61 3.14
C ASP A 592 -42.94 24.98 1.75
N LYS A 593 -42.58 26.16 1.23
CA LYS A 593 -43.05 26.65 -0.08
C LYS A 593 -42.73 25.68 -1.22
N TYR A 594 -41.55 25.07 -1.18
CA TYR A 594 -41.07 24.16 -2.23
C TYR A 594 -41.22 22.68 -1.86
N ASN A 595 -41.94 22.37 -0.78
CA ASN A 595 -42.12 21.01 -0.26
C ASN A 595 -40.79 20.22 -0.18
N VAL A 596 -39.75 20.86 0.37
CA VAL A 596 -38.40 20.29 0.44
C VAL A 596 -38.44 18.99 1.27
N PRO A 597 -38.12 17.82 0.67
CA PRO A 597 -38.26 16.53 1.35
C PRO A 597 -37.39 16.37 2.60
N MET A 598 -36.24 17.05 2.65
CA MET A 598 -35.30 16.93 3.76
C MET A 598 -34.57 18.25 4.01
N VAL A 599 -34.67 18.73 5.25
CA VAL A 599 -33.83 19.80 5.80
C VAL A 599 -32.89 19.16 6.81
N LYS A 600 -31.58 19.20 6.56
CA LYS A 600 -30.59 18.64 7.48
C LYS A 600 -29.51 19.65 7.84
N VAL A 601 -28.88 19.44 8.99
CA VAL A 601 -27.63 20.11 9.33
C VAL A 601 -26.48 19.22 8.87
N THR A 602 -25.61 19.74 8.01
CA THR A 602 -24.46 18.98 7.48
C THR A 602 -23.35 18.86 8.52
N GLY A 603 -22.40 17.96 8.30
CA GLY A 603 -21.20 17.85 9.14
C GLY A 603 -20.37 19.14 9.23
N GLY A 604 -20.54 20.06 8.26
CA GLY A 604 -19.97 21.41 8.30
C GLY A 604 -20.82 22.45 9.04
N GLN A 605 -21.82 22.02 9.83
CA GLN A 605 -22.75 22.87 10.58
C GLN A 605 -23.50 23.89 9.70
N ARG A 606 -23.87 23.49 8.48
CA ARG A 606 -24.70 24.28 7.57
C ARG A 606 -26.08 23.67 7.43
N ILE A 607 -27.11 24.51 7.25
CA ILE A 607 -28.44 24.03 6.85
C ILE A 607 -28.39 23.66 5.36
N ASP A 608 -28.90 22.49 5.03
CA ASP A 608 -28.93 21.94 3.68
C ASP A 608 -30.35 21.49 3.35
N LEU A 609 -30.87 21.97 2.22
CA LEU A 609 -32.20 21.69 1.70
C LEU A 609 -32.05 20.70 0.53
N LEU A 610 -32.45 19.44 0.70
CA LEU A 610 -32.26 18.39 -0.29
C LEU A 610 -33.58 18.00 -0.96
N GLY A 611 -33.50 17.65 -2.24
CA GLY A 611 -34.64 17.17 -3.03
C GLY A 611 -35.33 18.26 -3.84
N ILE A 612 -34.67 19.40 -4.07
CA ILE A 612 -35.22 20.53 -4.83
C ILE A 612 -35.19 20.23 -6.34
N LYS A 613 -36.28 20.48 -7.04
CA LYS A 613 -36.33 20.29 -8.51
C LYS A 613 -35.60 21.42 -9.21
N LYS A 614 -35.12 21.16 -10.43
CA LYS A 614 -34.38 22.15 -11.22
C LYS A 614 -35.20 23.41 -11.50
N GLU A 615 -36.51 23.28 -11.73
CA GLU A 615 -37.41 24.42 -11.97
C GLU A 615 -37.63 25.31 -10.74
N ASP A 616 -37.28 24.83 -9.54
CA ASP A 616 -37.47 25.52 -8.26
C ASP A 616 -36.19 26.21 -7.74
N LEU A 617 -35.07 26.07 -8.46
CA LEU A 617 -33.80 26.78 -8.24
C LEU A 617 -33.83 28.21 -8.79
#